data_AF-A0A941W561-F1
#
_entry.id   AF-A0A941W561-F1
#
_cell.length_a   1.000
_cell.length_b   1.000
_cell.length_c   1.000
_cell.angle_alpha   90.00
_cell.angle_beta   90.00
_cell.angle_gamma   90.00
#
_symmetry.space_group_name_H-M   'P 1'
#
loop_
_entity.id
_entity.type
_entity.pdbx_description
1 polymer ?
#
loop_
_entity_poly.entity_id
_entity_poly.type
_entity_poly.pdbx_seq_one_letter_code
_entity_poly.pdbx_strand_id
1 'polypeptide(L)'
;MSGTEEGREIVERLNERGVDVVTTVATEYGHEIYEKIGLGHLCLQGRLDITGLSGLIHDKNIKTLIDATHPYAAQASLNAIKVSEECGIKYIRFQRPSTVLDSACTDKTDIKELESVHFVKNVDEAVEWCRKSDRKNILLTTGFSSVEKFVKLKDEKNIYIRMLPMPVPIEQCVRMGIKSSNILALQGPFTLELNKAIFNQYHIDVVITKDSGKTGGVQEKIQAAMEMGIDTVVIKREEIDYPVICSSIDEVFSMLGVEQ
;
A
#
# COMPACT_ATOMS: atom_id res chain seq x y z
N MET A 1 -9.25 11.60 -1.99
CA MET A 1 -9.20 10.12 -2.06
C MET A 1 -8.19 9.63 -1.04
N SER A 2 -8.60 8.73 -0.14
CA SER A 2 -7.79 8.23 0.99
C SER A 2 -7.58 6.71 0.91
N GLY A 3 -6.84 6.17 1.88
CA GLY A 3 -6.37 4.79 1.91
C GLY A 3 -4.95 4.63 2.46
N THR A 4 -4.39 5.73 2.98
CA THR A 4 -3.11 5.79 3.69
C THR A 4 -3.32 6.55 4.99
N GLU A 5 -2.35 6.44 5.90
CA GLU A 5 -2.36 7.18 7.15
C GLU A 5 -2.30 8.70 6.91
N GLU A 6 -1.55 9.17 5.92
CA GLU A 6 -1.45 10.60 5.61
C GLU A 6 -2.71 11.10 4.93
N GLY A 7 -3.38 10.27 4.11
CA GLY A 7 -4.71 10.61 3.60
C GLY A 7 -5.72 10.85 4.72
N ARG A 8 -5.57 10.15 5.86
CA ARG A 8 -6.35 10.40 7.08
C ARG A 8 -5.92 11.70 7.76
N GLU A 9 -4.63 11.90 7.99
CA GLU A 9 -4.10 13.11 8.62
C GLU A 9 -4.46 14.39 7.83
N ILE A 10 -4.37 14.35 6.49
CA ILE A 10 -4.79 15.44 5.61
C ILE A 10 -6.25 15.79 5.86
N VAL A 11 -7.15 14.80 5.92
CA VAL A 11 -8.58 15.04 6.14
C VAL A 11 -8.86 15.59 7.54
N GLU A 12 -8.22 15.02 8.57
CA GLU A 12 -8.33 15.51 9.95
C GLU A 12 -7.94 17.00 10.03
N ARG A 13 -6.75 17.33 9.54
CA ARG A 13 -6.20 18.68 9.58
C ARG A 13 -6.98 19.68 8.70
N LEU A 14 -7.58 19.26 7.58
CA LEU A 14 -8.45 20.11 6.76
C LEU A 14 -9.78 20.40 7.47
N ASN A 15 -10.38 19.37 8.09
CA ASN A 15 -11.61 19.52 8.85
C ASN A 15 -11.42 20.46 10.06
N GLU A 16 -10.30 20.34 10.79
CA GLU A 16 -9.94 21.24 11.90
C GLU A 16 -9.83 22.71 11.45
N ARG A 17 -9.47 22.96 10.19
CA ARG A 17 -9.38 24.30 9.60
C ARG A 17 -10.71 24.81 9.04
N GLY A 18 -11.80 24.03 9.15
CA GLY A 18 -13.11 24.39 8.60
C GLY A 18 -13.16 24.36 7.07
N VAL A 19 -12.24 23.64 6.41
CA VAL A 19 -12.27 23.42 4.97
C VAL A 19 -13.36 22.38 4.66
N ASP A 20 -14.24 22.69 3.71
CA ASP A 20 -15.24 21.74 3.22
C ASP A 20 -14.53 20.59 2.49
N VAL A 21 -14.57 19.41 3.09
CA VAL A 21 -13.81 18.24 2.63
C VAL A 21 -14.70 17.00 2.60
N VAL A 22 -14.63 16.26 1.49
CA VAL A 22 -15.15 14.90 1.39
C VAL A 22 -13.98 13.96 1.11
N THR A 23 -13.99 12.80 1.76
CA THR A 23 -13.00 11.75 1.55
C THR A 23 -13.65 10.46 1.08
N THR A 24 -12.87 9.63 0.41
CA THR A 24 -13.32 8.34 -0.12
C THR A 24 -12.33 7.26 0.29
N VAL A 25 -12.84 6.08 0.64
CA VAL A 25 -12.03 4.90 0.96
C VAL A 25 -12.59 3.68 0.25
N ALA A 26 -11.69 2.82 -0.24
CA ALA A 26 -12.11 1.67 -1.03
C ALA A 26 -12.68 0.51 -0.21
N THR A 27 -12.50 0.52 1.12
CA THR A 27 -12.76 -0.63 2.00
C THR A 27 -13.55 -0.22 3.23
N GLU A 28 -14.39 -1.12 3.73
CA GLU A 28 -15.13 -1.00 5.00
C GLU A 28 -14.22 -0.64 6.18
N TYR A 29 -13.12 -1.38 6.36
CA TYR A 29 -12.13 -1.09 7.40
C TYR A 29 -11.60 0.36 7.34
N GLY A 30 -11.41 0.88 6.13
CA GLY A 30 -10.99 2.26 5.93
C GLY A 30 -12.05 3.26 6.40
N HIS A 31 -13.33 2.93 6.22
CA HIS A 31 -14.46 3.77 6.65
C HIS A 31 -14.64 3.73 8.16
N GLU A 32 -14.55 2.54 8.77
CA GLU A 32 -14.59 2.38 10.23
C GLU A 32 -13.54 3.21 10.96
N ILE A 33 -12.35 3.40 10.36
CA ILE A 33 -11.32 4.27 10.92
C ILE A 33 -11.83 5.71 11.01
N TYR A 34 -12.49 6.22 9.97
CA TYR A 34 -13.07 7.57 9.97
C TYR A 34 -14.24 7.67 10.94
N GLU A 35 -15.06 6.63 11.09
CA GLU A 35 -16.13 6.60 12.11
C GLU A 35 -15.55 6.71 13.53
N LYS A 36 -14.49 5.96 13.84
CA LYS A 36 -13.85 5.96 15.17
C LYS A 36 -13.28 7.31 15.57
N ILE A 37 -12.81 8.10 14.61
CA ILE A 37 -12.30 9.46 14.85
C ILE A 37 -13.38 10.55 14.72
N GLY A 38 -14.66 10.18 14.56
CA GLY A 38 -15.78 11.13 14.46
C GLY A 38 -15.95 11.80 13.09
N LEU A 39 -15.19 11.39 12.08
CA LEU A 39 -15.19 11.96 10.73
C LEU A 39 -15.90 11.05 9.70
N GLY A 40 -16.65 10.03 10.15
CA GLY A 40 -17.35 9.08 9.29
C GLY A 40 -18.32 9.76 8.31
N HIS A 41 -18.96 10.86 8.72
CA HIS A 41 -19.87 11.65 7.89
C HIS A 41 -19.20 12.33 6.68
N LEU A 42 -17.87 12.52 6.72
CA LEU A 42 -17.08 13.05 5.61
C LEU A 42 -16.58 11.94 4.67
N CYS A 43 -16.68 10.67 5.09
CA CYS A 43 -16.05 9.54 4.43
C CYS A 43 -17.07 8.72 3.64
N LEU A 44 -16.90 8.67 2.33
CA LEU A 44 -17.68 7.78 1.46
C LEU A 44 -16.95 6.44 1.30
N GLN A 45 -17.65 5.34 1.57
CA GLN A 45 -17.14 3.99 1.33
C GLN A 45 -17.46 3.54 -0.09
N GLY A 46 -16.46 3.03 -0.80
CA GLY A 46 -16.65 2.37 -2.09
C GLY A 46 -15.52 2.64 -3.07
N ARG A 47 -15.34 1.73 -4.02
CA ARG A 47 -14.47 1.99 -5.17
C ARG A 47 -15.22 2.84 -6.18
N LEU A 48 -14.62 3.98 -6.54
CA LEU A 48 -15.14 4.85 -7.58
C LEU A 48 -14.37 4.60 -8.87
N ASP A 49 -15.09 4.26 -9.92
CA ASP A 49 -14.59 4.31 -11.28
C ASP A 49 -14.64 5.76 -11.81
N ILE A 50 -14.30 5.96 -13.09
CA ILE A 50 -14.30 7.27 -13.74
C ILE A 50 -15.67 7.95 -13.62
N THR A 51 -16.74 7.21 -13.89
CA THR A 51 -18.11 7.73 -13.86
C THR A 51 -18.52 8.13 -12.44
N GLY A 52 -18.27 7.26 -11.45
CA GLY A 52 -18.59 7.53 -10.05
C GLY A 52 -17.80 8.71 -9.49
N LEU A 53 -16.51 8.82 -9.84
CA LEU A 53 -15.67 9.93 -9.39
C LEU A 53 -16.08 11.25 -10.05
N SER A 54 -16.39 11.25 -11.34
CA SER A 54 -16.89 12.43 -12.06
C SER A 54 -18.23 12.90 -11.49
N GLY A 55 -19.18 11.98 -11.27
CA GLY A 55 -20.46 12.29 -10.63
C GLY A 55 -20.28 12.94 -9.25
N LEU A 56 -19.40 12.36 -8.42
CA LEU A 56 -19.10 12.93 -7.10
C LEU A 56 -18.52 14.35 -7.18
N ILE A 57 -17.61 14.60 -8.14
CA ILE A 57 -17.02 15.92 -8.35
C ILE A 57 -18.08 16.95 -8.72
N HIS A 58 -19.01 16.59 -9.61
CA HIS A 58 -20.11 17.47 -10.02
C HIS A 58 -21.11 17.70 -8.87
N ASP A 59 -21.57 16.64 -8.22
CA ASP A 59 -22.59 16.70 -7.17
C ASP A 59 -22.14 17.49 -5.94
N LYS A 60 -20.85 17.38 -5.60
CA LYS A 60 -20.24 18.09 -4.46
C LYS A 60 -19.50 19.36 -4.86
N ASN A 61 -19.55 19.76 -6.13
CA ASN A 61 -18.87 20.94 -6.67
C ASN A 61 -17.36 21.01 -6.29
N ILE A 62 -16.68 19.87 -6.34
CA ILE A 62 -15.29 19.73 -5.92
C ILE A 62 -14.39 20.58 -6.82
N LYS A 63 -13.45 21.32 -6.21
CA LYS A 63 -12.48 22.17 -6.92
C LYS A 63 -11.06 21.62 -6.94
N THR A 64 -10.74 20.75 -5.99
CA THR A 64 -9.42 20.14 -5.89
C THR A 64 -9.56 18.69 -5.44
N LEU A 65 -8.94 17.79 -6.18
CA LEU A 65 -8.81 16.38 -5.84
C LEU A 65 -7.43 16.15 -5.24
N ILE A 66 -7.40 15.75 -3.97
CA ILE A 66 -6.19 15.26 -3.31
C ILE A 66 -6.18 13.74 -3.40
N ASP A 67 -5.21 13.20 -4.12
CA ASP A 67 -4.96 11.76 -4.23
C ASP A 67 -3.92 11.35 -3.18
N ALA A 68 -4.40 10.85 -2.04
CA ALA A 68 -3.59 10.25 -0.98
C ALA A 68 -3.81 8.72 -0.93
N THR A 69 -4.13 8.10 -2.08
CA THR A 69 -4.28 6.65 -2.16
C THR A 69 -2.92 5.94 -2.04
N HIS A 70 -2.95 4.65 -1.69
CA HIS A 70 -1.73 3.85 -1.56
C HIS A 70 -0.93 3.86 -2.88
N PRO A 71 0.42 3.94 -2.87
CA PRO A 71 1.25 3.98 -4.09
C PRO A 71 1.13 2.80 -5.06
N TYR A 72 0.35 1.76 -4.70
CA TYR A 72 0.07 0.60 -5.54
C TYR A 72 -1.38 0.58 -6.03
N ALA A 73 -2.16 1.62 -5.75
CA ALA A 73 -3.50 1.84 -6.27
C ALA A 73 -3.45 2.59 -7.60
N ALA A 74 -2.55 2.19 -8.51
CA ALA A 74 -2.26 2.87 -9.77
C ALA A 74 -3.51 3.22 -10.57
N GLN A 75 -4.45 2.27 -10.70
CA GLN A 75 -5.71 2.51 -11.41
C GLN A 75 -6.56 3.62 -10.77
N ALA A 76 -6.57 3.73 -9.44
CA ALA A 76 -7.30 4.78 -8.75
C ALA A 76 -6.70 6.16 -9.06
N SER A 77 -5.36 6.24 -9.06
CA SER A 77 -4.62 7.45 -9.45
C SER A 77 -4.82 7.82 -10.92
N LEU A 78 -4.73 6.87 -11.84
CA LEU A 78 -4.96 7.11 -13.27
C LEU A 78 -6.38 7.60 -13.55
N ASN A 79 -7.38 7.00 -12.90
CA ASN A 79 -8.76 7.46 -12.98
C ASN A 79 -8.90 8.88 -12.42
N ALA A 80 -8.25 9.17 -11.30
CA ALA A 80 -8.31 10.49 -10.67
C ALA A 80 -7.66 11.59 -11.53
N ILE A 81 -6.52 11.32 -12.17
CA ILE A 81 -5.87 12.23 -13.12
C ILE A 81 -6.83 12.52 -14.28
N LYS A 82 -7.32 11.47 -14.94
CA LYS A 82 -8.22 11.59 -16.09
C LYS A 82 -9.48 12.39 -15.76
N VAL A 83 -10.15 12.05 -14.66
CA VAL A 83 -11.38 12.74 -14.24
C VAL A 83 -11.09 14.18 -13.85
N SER A 84 -9.95 14.46 -13.22
CA SER A 84 -9.58 15.84 -12.86
C SER A 84 -9.37 16.71 -14.10
N GLU A 85 -8.75 16.15 -15.14
CA GLU A 85 -8.58 16.80 -16.43
C GLU A 85 -9.94 17.04 -17.12
N GLU A 86 -10.79 16.00 -17.21
CA GLU A 86 -12.12 16.08 -17.83
C GLU A 86 -13.05 17.09 -17.12
N CYS A 87 -12.99 17.16 -15.79
CA CYS A 87 -13.79 18.10 -14.99
C CYS A 87 -13.14 19.48 -14.84
N GLY A 88 -11.89 19.66 -15.29
CA GLY A 88 -11.15 20.92 -15.16
C GLY A 88 -10.85 21.33 -13.72
N ILE A 89 -10.61 20.37 -12.83
CA ILE A 89 -10.31 20.62 -11.40
C ILE A 89 -8.82 20.41 -11.11
N LYS A 90 -8.34 21.00 -10.02
CA LYS A 90 -6.94 20.83 -9.60
C LYS A 90 -6.72 19.40 -9.09
N TYR A 91 -5.64 18.76 -9.52
CA TYR A 91 -5.20 17.47 -9.02
C TYR A 91 -3.91 17.64 -8.20
N ILE A 92 -3.83 16.98 -7.03
CA ILE A 92 -2.64 16.96 -6.18
C ILE A 92 -2.41 15.51 -5.73
N ARG A 93 -1.26 14.92 -6.09
CA ARG A 93 -0.81 13.63 -5.56
C ARG A 93 -0.03 13.84 -4.28
N PHE A 94 -0.49 13.27 -3.17
CA PHE A 94 0.36 13.11 -1.99
C PHE A 94 1.11 11.77 -2.11
N GLN A 95 2.43 11.83 -2.18
CA GLN A 95 3.27 10.63 -2.23
C GLN A 95 4.58 10.82 -1.50
N ARG A 96 4.82 9.93 -0.54
CA ARG A 96 6.07 9.88 0.22
C ARG A 96 7.23 9.38 -0.66
N PRO A 97 8.47 9.87 -0.43
CA PRO A 97 9.67 9.33 -1.07
C PRO A 97 9.81 7.80 -0.89
N SER A 98 10.48 7.14 -1.82
CA SER A 98 10.79 5.71 -1.71
C SER A 98 11.90 5.54 -0.68
N THR A 99 11.69 4.68 0.31
CA THR A 99 12.71 4.45 1.34
C THR A 99 13.70 3.35 0.98
N VAL A 100 13.33 2.49 0.03
CA VAL A 100 14.12 1.30 -0.34
C VAL A 100 15.10 1.61 -1.47
N LEU A 101 14.74 2.53 -2.38
CA LEU A 101 15.63 2.97 -3.47
C LEU A 101 16.64 4.02 -2.98
N ASP A 102 16.25 4.92 -2.09
CA ASP A 102 17.13 6.01 -1.63
C ASP A 102 18.25 5.53 -0.70
N SER A 103 18.00 4.49 0.10
CA SER A 103 19.01 3.86 0.97
C SER A 103 19.95 2.91 0.20
N ALA A 104 19.53 2.38 -0.95
CA ALA A 104 20.41 1.62 -1.84
C ALA A 104 21.38 2.53 -2.66
N CYS A 105 21.11 3.84 -2.70
CA CYS A 105 21.88 4.80 -3.50
C CYS A 105 22.74 5.77 -2.68
N THR A 106 22.64 5.76 -1.35
CA THR A 106 23.44 6.61 -0.46
C THR A 106 24.40 5.74 0.35
N ASP A 107 25.69 5.93 0.07
CA ASP A 107 26.87 5.26 0.63
C ASP A 107 27.22 3.86 0.10
N LYS A 108 28.33 3.83 -0.65
CA LYS A 108 28.97 2.65 -1.26
C LYS A 108 29.66 1.72 -0.24
N THR A 109 29.14 1.61 0.98
CA THR A 109 29.80 0.80 2.04
C THR A 109 29.18 -0.58 2.26
N ASP A 110 27.95 -0.85 1.83
CA ASP A 110 27.27 -2.11 2.19
C ASP A 110 26.75 -2.92 0.99
N ILE A 111 27.62 -3.12 -0.01
CA ILE A 111 27.31 -3.90 -1.22
C ILE A 111 26.97 -5.38 -0.91
N LYS A 112 27.39 -5.91 0.26
CA LYS A 112 27.00 -7.24 0.73
C LYS A 112 25.59 -7.30 1.35
N GLU A 113 25.05 -6.18 1.82
CA GLU A 113 23.75 -6.17 2.53
C GLU A 113 22.55 -6.21 1.56
N LEU A 114 22.77 -5.94 0.28
CA LEU A 114 21.74 -5.94 -0.76
C LEU A 114 21.67 -7.24 -1.60
N GLU A 115 22.56 -8.23 -1.40
CA GLU A 115 22.55 -9.48 -2.19
C GLU A 115 21.24 -10.29 -2.03
N SER A 116 20.58 -10.15 -0.88
CA SER A 116 19.30 -10.82 -0.56
C SER A 116 18.07 -9.98 -0.91
N VAL A 117 18.22 -8.77 -1.45
CA VAL A 117 17.11 -7.88 -1.81
C VAL A 117 16.96 -7.80 -3.33
N HIS A 118 15.86 -8.33 -3.84
CA HIS A 118 15.58 -8.45 -5.27
C HIS A 118 14.44 -7.52 -5.66
N PHE A 119 14.68 -6.63 -6.63
CA PHE A 119 13.64 -5.73 -7.10
C PHE A 119 12.99 -6.23 -8.39
N VAL A 120 11.66 -6.24 -8.40
CA VAL A 120 10.85 -6.66 -9.56
C VAL A 120 9.83 -5.58 -9.91
N LYS A 121 9.42 -5.50 -11.18
CA LYS A 121 8.53 -4.42 -11.65
C LYS A 121 7.08 -4.61 -11.24
N ASN A 122 6.64 -5.85 -11.08
CA ASN A 122 5.25 -6.18 -10.83
C ASN A 122 5.10 -7.54 -10.13
N VAL A 123 3.86 -7.92 -9.82
CA VAL A 123 3.53 -9.18 -9.14
C VAL A 123 3.89 -10.40 -10.01
N ASP A 124 3.76 -10.32 -11.34
CA ASP A 124 4.05 -11.48 -12.21
C ASP A 124 5.55 -11.79 -12.23
N GLU A 125 6.40 -10.76 -12.25
CA GLU A 125 7.85 -10.93 -12.10
C GLU A 125 8.23 -11.49 -10.72
N ALA A 126 7.51 -11.09 -9.65
CA ALA A 126 7.72 -11.67 -8.31
C ALA A 126 7.39 -13.17 -8.27
N VAL A 127 6.29 -13.58 -8.92
CA VAL A 127 5.89 -14.98 -9.05
C VAL A 127 6.94 -15.76 -9.86
N GLU A 128 7.44 -15.18 -10.95
CA GLU A 128 8.45 -15.82 -11.78
C GLU A 128 9.80 -15.96 -11.07
N TRP A 129 10.20 -14.96 -10.28
CA TRP A 129 11.36 -15.04 -9.39
C TRP A 129 11.21 -16.22 -8.41
N CYS A 130 10.05 -16.33 -7.75
CA CYS A 130 9.77 -17.40 -6.80
C CYS A 130 9.75 -18.79 -7.43
N ARG A 131 9.29 -18.89 -8.70
CA ARG A 131 9.27 -20.14 -9.46
C ARG A 131 10.69 -20.64 -9.76
N LYS A 132 11.59 -19.73 -10.17
CA LYS A 132 12.99 -20.05 -10.51
C LYS A 132 13.86 -20.34 -9.28
N SER A 133 13.51 -19.75 -8.15
CA SER A 133 14.18 -19.94 -6.88
C SER A 133 13.99 -21.38 -6.34
N ASP A 134 14.94 -21.89 -5.57
CA ASP A 134 14.85 -23.17 -4.86
C ASP A 134 14.09 -23.06 -3.53
N ARG A 135 13.96 -21.85 -2.98
CA ARG A 135 13.24 -21.52 -1.75
C ARG A 135 11.80 -22.03 -1.74
N LYS A 136 11.28 -22.49 -0.59
CA LYS A 136 9.98 -23.17 -0.50
C LYS A 136 8.91 -22.39 0.25
N ASN A 137 9.27 -21.64 1.28
CA ASN A 137 8.34 -20.96 2.18
C ASN A 137 8.29 -19.46 1.86
N ILE A 138 7.23 -19.05 1.16
CA ILE A 138 7.06 -17.69 0.66
C ILE A 138 6.02 -16.95 1.50
N LEU A 139 6.41 -15.85 2.15
CA LEU A 139 5.51 -14.98 2.89
C LEU A 139 5.11 -13.76 2.06
N LEU A 140 3.83 -13.65 1.75
CA LEU A 140 3.23 -12.47 1.11
C LEU A 140 2.88 -11.45 2.18
N THR A 141 3.55 -10.30 2.17
CA THR A 141 3.24 -9.14 3.04
C THR A 141 2.53 -8.02 2.29
N THR A 142 2.09 -8.30 1.07
CA THR A 142 1.46 -7.39 0.11
C THR A 142 -0.06 -7.31 0.24
N GLY A 143 -0.63 -7.94 1.27
CA GLY A 143 -2.05 -8.12 1.50
C GLY A 143 -2.72 -9.06 0.50
N PHE A 144 -4.05 -9.06 0.47
CA PHE A 144 -4.85 -9.98 -0.35
C PHE A 144 -4.66 -9.79 -1.87
N SER A 145 -4.36 -8.57 -2.32
CA SER A 145 -4.37 -8.19 -3.75
C SER A 145 -3.46 -9.01 -4.69
N SER A 146 -2.40 -9.63 -4.18
CA SER A 146 -1.47 -10.42 -5.01
C SER A 146 -1.69 -11.93 -4.91
N VAL A 147 -2.56 -12.38 -3.99
CA VAL A 147 -2.71 -13.81 -3.66
C VAL A 147 -3.12 -14.63 -4.88
N GLU A 148 -4.04 -14.10 -5.70
CA GLU A 148 -4.52 -14.78 -6.91
C GLU A 148 -3.40 -15.13 -7.90
N LYS A 149 -2.33 -14.33 -7.95
CA LYS A 149 -1.18 -14.63 -8.82
C LYS A 149 -0.25 -15.67 -8.19
N PHE A 150 -0.02 -15.60 -6.89
CA PHE A 150 0.87 -16.51 -6.15
C PHE A 150 0.27 -17.89 -5.92
N VAL A 151 -1.05 -18.04 -5.88
CA VAL A 151 -1.70 -19.36 -5.71
C VAL A 151 -1.32 -20.34 -6.81
N LYS A 152 -0.87 -19.84 -7.98
CA LYS A 152 -0.35 -20.67 -9.08
C LYS A 152 0.89 -21.48 -8.71
N LEU A 153 1.56 -21.14 -7.61
CA LEU A 153 2.74 -21.86 -7.08
C LEU A 153 2.41 -22.79 -5.91
N LYS A 154 1.15 -22.93 -5.50
CA LYS A 154 0.77 -23.63 -4.25
C LYS A 154 1.14 -25.11 -4.21
N ASP A 155 1.29 -25.75 -5.37
CA ASP A 155 1.66 -27.16 -5.47
C ASP A 155 3.20 -27.36 -5.41
N GLU A 156 3.97 -26.28 -5.62
CA GLU A 156 5.43 -26.30 -5.66
C GLU A 156 6.08 -25.63 -4.42
N LYS A 157 5.33 -24.71 -3.78
CA LYS A 157 5.78 -23.78 -2.74
C LYS A 157 4.71 -23.67 -1.64
N ASN A 158 5.15 -23.45 -0.39
CA ASN A 158 4.25 -23.08 0.70
C ASN A 158 4.02 -21.57 0.66
N ILE A 159 2.79 -21.16 0.35
CA ILE A 159 2.41 -19.75 0.32
C ILE A 159 1.80 -19.38 1.67
N TYR A 160 2.50 -18.52 2.41
CA TYR A 160 2.04 -17.85 3.62
C TYR A 160 1.56 -16.46 3.28
N ILE A 161 0.49 -16.00 3.91
CA ILE A 161 -0.12 -14.70 3.58
C ILE A 161 -0.37 -13.94 4.86
N ARG A 162 0.18 -12.74 4.95
CA ARG A 162 -0.13 -11.79 6.03
C ARG A 162 -1.11 -10.74 5.51
N MET A 163 -2.27 -10.65 6.15
CA MET A 163 -3.33 -9.72 5.78
C MET A 163 -4.13 -9.26 7.01
N LEU A 164 -4.91 -8.19 6.83
CA LEU A 164 -5.86 -7.76 7.85
C LEU A 164 -6.89 -8.86 8.18
N PRO A 165 -7.37 -8.93 9.42
CA PRO A 165 -8.30 -9.97 9.87
C PRO A 165 -9.74 -9.74 9.38
N MET A 166 -9.93 -9.71 8.06
CA MET A 166 -11.22 -9.50 7.41
C MET A 166 -11.82 -10.82 6.91
N PRO A 167 -13.08 -11.15 7.22
CA PRO A 167 -13.68 -12.44 6.86
C PRO A 167 -13.64 -12.76 5.36
N VAL A 168 -14.02 -11.81 4.50
CA VAL A 168 -14.15 -12.03 3.05
C VAL A 168 -12.81 -12.38 2.39
N PRO A 169 -11.71 -11.61 2.55
CA PRO A 169 -10.40 -12.01 2.03
C PRO A 169 -9.90 -13.35 2.55
N ILE A 170 -10.12 -13.66 3.83
CA ILE A 170 -9.71 -14.93 4.44
C ILE A 170 -10.45 -16.10 3.77
N GLU A 171 -11.76 -15.99 3.61
CA GLU A 171 -12.57 -17.02 2.94
C GLU A 171 -12.11 -17.24 1.50
N GLN A 172 -11.83 -16.16 0.77
CA GLN A 172 -11.34 -16.23 -0.61
C GLN A 172 -9.99 -16.97 -0.69
N CYS A 173 -9.07 -16.75 0.25
CA CYS A 173 -7.82 -17.50 0.30
C CYS A 173 -8.02 -19.01 0.53
N VAL A 174 -8.93 -19.36 1.44
CA VAL A 174 -9.27 -20.77 1.69
C VAL A 174 -9.88 -21.40 0.44
N ARG A 175 -10.81 -20.72 -0.25
CA ARG A 175 -11.40 -21.19 -1.52
C ARG A 175 -10.36 -21.36 -2.63
N MET A 176 -9.33 -20.52 -2.66
CA MET A 176 -8.20 -20.63 -3.59
C MET A 176 -7.26 -21.82 -3.25
N GLY A 177 -7.46 -22.48 -2.11
CA GLY A 177 -6.70 -23.65 -1.67
C GLY A 177 -5.46 -23.30 -0.84
N ILE A 178 -5.39 -22.09 -0.29
CA ILE A 178 -4.39 -21.75 0.72
C ILE A 178 -4.78 -22.43 2.03
N LYS A 179 -3.83 -23.14 2.66
CA LYS A 179 -4.04 -23.78 3.96
C LYS A 179 -4.36 -22.70 5.00
N SER A 180 -5.39 -22.92 5.82
CA SER A 180 -5.75 -21.98 6.89
C SER A 180 -4.59 -21.70 7.86
N SER A 181 -3.73 -22.70 8.10
CA SER A 181 -2.49 -22.55 8.89
C SER A 181 -1.48 -21.57 8.31
N ASN A 182 -1.61 -21.22 7.04
CA ASN A 182 -0.70 -20.33 6.32
C ASN A 182 -1.26 -18.91 6.20
N ILE A 183 -2.43 -18.63 6.77
CA ILE A 183 -3.07 -17.31 6.76
C ILE A 183 -2.79 -16.62 8.10
N LEU A 184 -1.96 -15.60 8.06
CA LEU A 184 -1.60 -14.76 9.20
C LEU A 184 -2.51 -13.52 9.18
N ALA A 185 -3.68 -13.65 9.78
CA ALA A 185 -4.65 -12.58 9.94
C ALA A 185 -4.23 -11.65 11.08
N LEU A 186 -3.41 -10.63 10.78
CA LEU A 186 -2.80 -9.74 11.76
C LEU A 186 -2.92 -8.28 11.32
N GLN A 187 -3.10 -7.38 12.28
CA GLN A 187 -3.06 -5.94 12.08
C GLN A 187 -1.74 -5.37 12.61
N GLY A 188 -1.06 -4.59 11.77
CA GLY A 188 0.18 -3.90 12.14
C GLY A 188 -0.06 -2.62 12.95
N PRO A 189 1.01 -1.86 13.28
CA PRO A 189 2.38 -2.02 12.80
C PRO A 189 3.09 -3.27 13.35
N PHE A 190 4.11 -3.77 12.63
CA PHE A 190 4.87 -4.96 13.01
C PHE A 190 6.29 -4.58 13.39
N THR A 191 6.70 -4.89 14.62
CA THR A 191 8.07 -4.62 15.09
C THR A 191 9.08 -5.53 14.41
N LEU A 192 10.36 -5.18 14.49
CA LEU A 192 11.47 -6.00 14.01
C LEU A 192 11.42 -7.41 14.63
N GLU A 193 11.22 -7.50 15.94
CA GLU A 193 11.18 -8.75 16.71
C GLU A 193 10.00 -9.62 16.29
N LEU A 194 8.83 -9.02 16.07
CA LEU A 194 7.66 -9.77 15.63
C LEU A 194 7.84 -10.31 14.20
N ASN A 195 8.44 -9.54 13.29
CA ASN A 195 8.78 -10.06 11.97
C ASN A 195 9.74 -11.25 12.07
N LYS A 196 10.82 -11.14 12.87
CA LYS A 196 11.76 -12.25 13.09
C LYS A 196 11.09 -13.49 13.70
N ALA A 197 10.22 -13.30 14.68
CA ALA A 197 9.48 -14.39 15.31
C ALA A 197 8.57 -15.10 14.29
N ILE A 198 7.86 -14.35 13.45
CA ILE A 198 7.04 -14.91 12.36
C ILE A 198 7.94 -15.69 11.38
N PHE A 199 9.04 -15.09 10.94
CA PHE A 199 9.94 -15.72 9.97
C PHE A 199 10.49 -17.05 10.50
N ASN A 200 10.91 -17.07 11.77
CA ASN A 200 11.41 -18.27 12.43
C ASN A 200 10.31 -19.32 12.62
N GLN A 201 9.14 -18.94 13.13
CA GLN A 201 8.03 -19.84 13.42
C GLN A 201 7.55 -20.59 12.16
N TYR A 202 7.49 -19.90 11.02
CA TYR A 202 7.00 -20.45 9.75
C TYR A 202 8.13 -20.88 8.80
N HIS A 203 9.39 -20.79 9.25
CA HIS A 203 10.58 -21.10 8.46
C HIS A 203 10.58 -20.39 7.11
N ILE A 204 10.28 -19.09 7.11
CA ILE A 204 10.14 -18.30 5.88
C ILE A 204 11.49 -18.18 5.18
N ASP A 205 11.50 -18.49 3.89
CA ASP A 205 12.68 -18.39 3.02
C ASP A 205 12.68 -17.11 2.18
N VAL A 206 11.47 -16.63 1.83
CA VAL A 206 11.27 -15.48 0.95
C VAL A 206 10.18 -14.58 1.49
N VAL A 207 10.43 -13.27 1.55
CA VAL A 207 9.42 -12.26 1.85
C VAL A 207 9.09 -11.48 0.59
N ILE A 208 7.82 -11.51 0.18
CA ILE A 208 7.31 -10.66 -0.89
C ILE A 208 6.74 -9.40 -0.27
N THR A 209 7.23 -8.24 -0.69
CA THR A 209 6.82 -6.95 -0.15
C THR A 209 6.60 -5.91 -1.25
N LYS A 210 5.86 -4.87 -0.87
CA LYS A 210 5.68 -3.63 -1.62
C LYS A 210 6.43 -2.51 -0.91
N ASP A 211 7.15 -1.68 -1.65
CA ASP A 211 7.73 -0.44 -1.16
C ASP A 211 6.62 0.55 -0.79
N SER A 212 6.13 0.45 0.44
CA SER A 212 5.01 1.25 0.95
C SER A 212 5.46 2.50 1.73
N GLY A 213 6.77 2.82 1.73
CA GLY A 213 7.35 3.95 2.49
C GLY A 213 7.59 3.67 3.98
N LYS A 214 8.09 4.69 4.69
CA LYS A 214 8.63 4.62 6.08
C LYS A 214 7.60 4.15 7.12
N THR A 215 6.39 4.70 7.15
CA THR A 215 5.36 4.37 8.17
C THR A 215 4.69 3.00 7.96
N GLY A 216 4.91 2.35 6.80
CA GLY A 216 4.31 1.05 6.47
C GLY A 216 5.04 -0.17 7.06
N GLY A 217 5.94 0.02 8.03
CA GLY A 217 6.75 -1.03 8.62
C GLY A 217 7.66 -1.72 7.59
N VAL A 218 8.08 -1.00 6.53
CA VAL A 218 8.89 -1.56 5.42
C VAL A 218 10.32 -1.77 5.86
N GLN A 219 10.86 -0.86 6.67
CA GLN A 219 12.25 -0.98 7.13
C GLN A 219 12.40 -2.16 8.09
N GLU A 220 11.48 -2.35 9.04
CA GLU A 220 11.54 -3.41 10.05
C GLU A 220 11.46 -4.81 9.44
N LYS A 221 10.65 -4.99 8.38
CA LYS A 221 10.53 -6.29 7.70
C LYS A 221 11.72 -6.62 6.82
N ILE A 222 12.25 -5.63 6.10
CA ILE A 222 13.45 -5.81 5.26
C ILE A 222 14.64 -6.06 6.19
N GLN A 223 14.78 -5.27 7.25
CA GLN A 223 15.79 -5.47 8.29
C GLN A 223 15.71 -6.86 8.93
N ALA A 224 14.51 -7.31 9.33
CA ALA A 224 14.32 -8.66 9.87
C ALA A 224 14.75 -9.75 8.87
N ALA A 225 14.42 -9.59 7.59
CA ALA A 225 14.74 -10.58 6.57
C ALA A 225 16.25 -10.62 6.31
N MET A 226 16.88 -9.45 6.19
CA MET A 226 18.34 -9.31 6.03
C MET A 226 19.09 -9.97 7.19
N GLU A 227 18.73 -9.66 8.44
CA GLU A 227 19.37 -10.25 9.63
C GLU A 227 19.20 -11.77 9.75
N MET A 228 18.18 -12.34 9.08
CA MET A 228 17.90 -13.77 9.07
C MET A 228 18.37 -14.47 7.79
N GLY A 229 19.01 -13.75 6.85
CA GLY A 229 19.45 -14.31 5.56
C GLY A 229 18.31 -14.76 4.66
N ILE A 230 17.14 -14.11 4.78
CA ILE A 230 15.91 -14.39 4.03
C ILE A 230 15.86 -13.49 2.81
N ASP A 231 15.58 -14.07 1.64
CA ASP A 231 15.46 -13.32 0.40
C ASP A 231 14.22 -12.42 0.44
N THR A 232 14.39 -11.13 0.13
CA THR A 232 13.29 -10.17 0.04
C THR A 232 13.06 -9.78 -1.40
N VAL A 233 11.87 -10.06 -1.93
CA VAL A 233 11.45 -9.58 -3.25
C VAL A 233 10.58 -8.34 -3.09
N VAL A 234 11.11 -7.20 -3.52
CA VAL A 234 10.45 -5.90 -3.47
C VAL A 234 9.81 -5.61 -4.82
N ILE A 235 8.48 -5.59 -4.86
CA ILE A 235 7.73 -5.14 -6.04
C ILE A 235 7.84 -3.62 -6.09
N LYS A 236 8.36 -3.04 -7.17
CA LYS A 236 8.47 -1.59 -7.36
C LYS A 236 7.09 -0.95 -7.49
N ARG A 237 7.02 0.34 -7.13
CA ARG A 237 5.84 1.16 -7.41
C ARG A 237 5.72 1.36 -8.92
N GLU A 238 4.50 1.46 -9.41
CA GLU A 238 4.27 1.80 -10.82
C GLU A 238 4.66 3.27 -11.04
N GLU A 239 5.39 3.54 -12.11
CA GLU A 239 5.75 4.90 -12.51
C GLU A 239 4.55 5.51 -13.23
N ILE A 240 3.93 6.50 -12.57
CA ILE A 240 2.81 7.27 -13.11
C ILE A 240 3.29 8.71 -13.26
N ASP A 241 3.00 9.31 -14.41
CA ASP A 241 3.24 10.72 -14.66
C ASP A 241 2.13 11.55 -13.99
N TYR A 242 2.38 11.92 -12.74
CA TYR A 242 1.43 12.71 -11.95
C TYR A 242 1.57 14.19 -12.30
N PRO A 243 0.46 14.92 -12.54
CA PRO A 243 0.51 16.36 -12.84
C PRO A 243 1.20 17.20 -11.77
N VAL A 244 0.93 16.89 -10.50
CA VAL A 244 1.48 17.58 -9.33
C VAL A 244 1.70 16.56 -8.22
N ILE A 245 2.92 16.51 -7.67
CA ILE A 245 3.30 15.62 -6.56
C ILE A 245 3.75 16.47 -5.37
N CYS A 246 3.26 16.12 -4.18
CA CYS A 246 3.70 16.66 -2.90
C CYS A 246 4.26 15.53 -2.03
N SER A 247 5.35 15.82 -1.32
CA SER A 247 6.03 14.87 -0.44
C SER A 247 5.75 15.14 1.05
N SER A 248 5.18 16.31 1.36
CA SER A 248 4.78 16.71 2.71
C SER A 248 3.33 17.20 2.74
N ILE A 249 2.68 17.10 3.91
CA ILE A 249 1.30 17.58 4.11
C ILE A 249 1.26 19.11 4.03
N ASP A 250 2.32 19.78 4.48
CA ASP A 250 2.40 21.23 4.44
C ASP A 250 2.50 21.76 2.99
N GLU A 251 3.18 21.06 2.08
CA GLU A 251 3.13 21.36 0.63
C GLU A 251 1.70 21.25 0.07
N VAL A 252 0.95 20.21 0.46
CA VAL A 252 -0.46 20.06 0.05
C VAL A 252 -1.26 21.27 0.51
N PHE A 253 -1.05 21.73 1.74
CA PHE A 253 -1.81 22.85 2.31
C PHE A 253 -1.43 24.19 1.70
N SER A 254 -0.15 24.40 1.42
CA SER A 254 0.32 25.56 0.66
C SER A 254 -0.34 25.62 -0.72
N MET A 255 -0.41 24.49 -1.42
CA MET A 255 -1.09 24.40 -2.72
C MET A 255 -2.61 24.63 -2.65
N LEU A 256 -3.23 24.39 -1.50
CA LEU A 256 -4.65 24.67 -1.27
C LEU A 256 -4.89 26.12 -0.81
N GLY A 257 -3.84 26.86 -0.45
CA GLY A 257 -3.96 28.20 0.12
C GLY A 257 -4.55 28.19 1.55
N VAL A 258 -4.32 27.11 2.30
CA VAL A 258 -4.83 26.91 3.68
C VAL A 258 -3.69 26.81 4.70
N GLU A 259 -2.64 27.60 4.48
CA GLU A 259 -1.53 27.77 5.43
C GLU A 259 -2.05 28.31 6.77
N GLN A 260 -1.32 28.04 7.86
CA GLN A 260 -1.70 28.42 9.23
C GLN A 260 -1.98 29.91 9.40
#